data_AF-A0A2S2PJV8-F1
#
_entry.id   AF-A0A2S2PJV8-F1
#
_cell.length_a   1.000
_cell.length_b   1.000
_cell.length_c   1.000
_cell.angle_alpha   90.00
_cell.angle_beta   90.00
_cell.angle_gamma   90.00
#
_symmetry.space_group_name_H-M   'P 1'
#
loop_
_entity.id
_entity.type
_entity.pdbx_description
1 polymer ?
#
loop_
_entity_poly.entity_id
_entity_poly.type
_entity_poly.pdbx_seq_one_letter_code
_entity_poly.pdbx_strand_id
1 'polypeptide(L)'
;MFHVLTRGLLGSLLLLFGFQNNYCHFVFFDRLKQLGNDIYQKYSTLLGMQLKLRNIILKQKQCIELIKTTIELQFNQKFNNILNGLFTPTQIQLLLHTKQKPYKWQTEDIASAITLRSLSKKAYIYLRDKKGFPLPGLSTLRHWASTFSVEKGILVEVMNLLKVKGSTLSKNEKLTVISFDETYVTYKLCYDKSNQQVLGPYKCVQTVMARGLTSNWKQPIFYDFDQRMTKTLLLSIITSLHDAGFEVKAAVSDMAPCNESLWSSLGITSDITSFEHPITKSSIHVFADPPHLLKLARNHFLDRGFVLPSGTFKVSEKHINVSGPMRKNVKLAAQFFSNTVANAISYCGKKMYC
;
A
#
# COMPACT_ATOMS: atom_id res chain seq x y z
N MET A 1 28.77 -4.57 71.14
CA MET A 1 29.43 -3.25 71.37
C MET A 1 28.94 -2.55 72.65
N PHE A 2 27.61 -2.54 72.95
CA PHE A 2 27.08 -2.00 74.20
C PHE A 2 27.63 -2.68 75.48
N HIS A 3 27.95 -3.98 75.42
CA HIS A 3 28.55 -4.71 76.54
C HIS A 3 29.99 -4.30 76.88
N VAL A 4 30.70 -3.65 75.95
CA VAL A 4 32.09 -3.20 76.11
C VAL A 4 32.13 -1.75 76.59
N LEU A 5 31.19 -0.91 76.15
CA LEU A 5 31.10 0.49 76.59
C LEU A 5 30.59 0.65 78.03
N THR A 6 29.71 -0.24 78.51
CA THR A 6 29.23 -0.18 79.90
C THR A 6 30.33 -0.51 80.91
N ARG A 7 31.24 -1.46 80.61
CA ARG A 7 32.36 -1.79 81.50
C ARG A 7 33.40 -0.68 81.61
N GLY A 8 33.66 0.07 80.53
CA GLY A 8 34.64 1.16 80.51
C GLY A 8 34.20 2.44 81.25
N LEU A 9 32.90 2.75 81.24
CA LEU A 9 32.33 3.91 81.94
C LEU A 9 32.05 3.63 83.43
N LEU A 10 31.69 2.40 83.78
CA LEU A 10 31.49 1.99 85.19
C LEU A 10 32.81 1.95 85.98
N GLY A 11 33.93 1.59 85.34
CA GLY A 11 35.26 1.60 85.97
C GLY A 11 35.81 3.00 86.23
N SER A 12 35.41 3.99 85.43
CA SER A 12 35.87 5.38 85.57
C SER A 12 34.98 6.22 86.51
N LEU A 13 33.68 5.91 86.67
CA LEU A 13 32.83 6.56 87.68
C LEU A 13 33.17 6.14 89.13
N LEU A 14 33.66 4.92 89.34
CA LEU A 14 34.09 4.41 90.64
C LEU A 14 35.36 5.09 91.18
N LEU A 15 36.15 5.74 90.30
CA LEU A 15 37.39 6.43 90.67
C LEU A 15 37.18 7.91 91.04
N LEU A 16 36.00 8.50 90.76
CA LEU A 16 35.71 9.92 90.99
C LEU A 16 34.97 10.22 92.30
N PHE A 17 34.39 9.22 92.97
CA PHE A 17 33.74 9.39 94.27
C PHE A 17 34.53 8.64 95.35
N GLY A 18 35.35 9.38 96.09
CA GLY A 18 36.06 8.88 97.26
C GLY A 18 35.11 8.38 98.35
N PHE A 19 35.56 7.34 99.06
CA PHE A 19 34.89 6.66 100.17
C PHE A 19 34.20 7.60 101.16
N GLN A 20 32.86 7.58 101.16
CA GLN A 20 32.01 7.68 102.36
C GLN A 20 30.57 7.22 102.00
N ASN A 21 30.02 6.30 102.79
CA ASN A 21 28.69 5.63 102.71
C ASN A 21 28.51 4.44 101.73
N ASN A 22 28.75 3.23 102.27
CA ASN A 22 28.57 1.92 101.62
C ASN A 22 27.11 1.56 101.25
N TYR A 23 26.09 2.28 101.72
CA TYR A 23 24.70 2.06 101.29
C TYR A 23 24.32 2.81 99.99
N CYS A 24 24.93 3.97 99.71
CA CYS A 24 24.62 4.75 98.51
C CYS A 24 25.23 4.16 97.23
N HIS A 25 26.40 3.53 97.32
CA HIS A 25 27.10 2.94 96.17
C HIS A 25 26.42 1.71 95.58
N PHE A 26 25.83 0.84 96.43
CA PHE A 26 25.13 -0.36 95.98
C PHE A 26 23.83 0.00 95.24
N VAL A 27 23.08 0.97 95.78
CA VAL A 27 21.88 1.53 95.15
C VAL A 27 22.20 2.21 93.81
N PHE A 28 23.36 2.87 93.71
CA PHE A 28 23.81 3.51 92.46
C PHE A 28 24.18 2.48 91.38
N PHE A 29 24.84 1.39 91.76
CA PHE A 29 25.19 0.31 90.84
C PHE A 29 23.96 -0.47 90.35
N ASP A 30 23.01 -0.77 91.24
CA ASP A 30 21.76 -1.43 90.85
C ASP A 30 20.90 -0.53 89.95
N ARG A 31 20.86 0.79 90.20
CA ARG A 31 20.24 1.76 89.29
C ARG A 31 20.91 1.79 87.92
N LEU A 32 22.24 1.76 87.84
CA LEU A 32 22.96 1.70 86.56
C LEU A 32 22.67 0.41 85.79
N LYS A 33 22.55 -0.71 86.49
CA LYS A 33 22.22 -2.02 85.91
C LYS A 33 20.77 -2.07 85.40
N GLN A 34 19.83 -1.52 86.17
CA GLN A 34 18.44 -1.30 85.72
C GLN A 34 18.38 -0.40 84.49
N LEU A 35 19.10 0.73 84.50
CA LEU A 35 19.15 1.66 83.38
C LEU A 35 19.71 1.00 82.11
N GLY A 36 20.76 0.18 82.24
CA GLY A 36 21.33 -0.59 81.15
C GLY A 36 20.38 -1.62 80.55
N ASN A 37 19.61 -2.32 81.40
CA ASN A 37 18.58 -3.27 80.96
C ASN A 37 17.40 -2.55 80.27
N ASP A 38 16.98 -1.39 80.78
CA ASP A 38 15.93 -0.57 80.16
C ASP A 38 16.36 -0.03 78.78
N ILE A 39 17.61 0.40 78.65
CA ILE A 39 18.18 0.84 77.37
C ILE A 39 18.23 -0.33 76.38
N TYR A 40 18.63 -1.53 76.82
CA TYR A 40 18.66 -2.72 75.97
C TYR A 40 17.26 -3.18 75.54
N GLN A 41 16.29 -3.18 76.46
CA GLN A 41 14.87 -3.43 76.18
C GLN A 41 14.33 -2.42 75.15
N LYS A 42 14.59 -1.12 75.33
CA LYS A 42 14.23 -0.07 74.36
C LYS A 42 14.90 -0.26 73.01
N TYR A 43 16.17 -0.64 72.97
CA TYR A 43 16.89 -0.89 71.71
C TYR A 43 16.32 -2.10 70.95
N SER A 44 16.03 -3.21 71.65
CA SER A 44 15.46 -4.42 71.06
C SER A 44 14.04 -4.19 70.51
N THR A 45 13.22 -3.42 71.23
CA THR A 45 11.89 -3.01 70.76
C THR A 45 11.98 -2.07 69.56
N LEU A 46 12.92 -1.12 69.57
CA LEU A 46 13.15 -0.21 68.44
C LEU A 46 13.62 -0.95 67.18
N LEU A 47 14.49 -1.96 67.33
CA LEU A 47 14.93 -2.82 66.23
C LEU A 47 13.76 -3.66 65.67
N GLY A 48 12.90 -4.20 66.54
CA GLY A 48 11.69 -4.91 66.14
C GLY A 48 10.70 -4.01 65.39
N MET A 49 10.55 -2.75 65.82
CA MET A 49 9.75 -1.75 65.11
C MET A 49 10.34 -1.40 63.73
N GLN A 50 11.66 -1.24 63.62
CA GLN A 50 12.33 -0.99 62.33
C GLN A 50 12.11 -2.13 61.33
N LEU A 51 12.20 -3.39 61.77
CA LEU A 51 11.93 -4.55 60.91
C LEU A 51 10.47 -4.60 60.43
N LYS A 52 9.51 -4.29 61.32
CA LYS A 52 8.08 -4.19 60.96
C LYS A 52 7.85 -3.07 59.93
N LEU A 53 8.43 -1.89 60.14
CA LEU A 53 8.37 -0.77 59.20
C LEU A 53 8.93 -1.15 57.83
N ARG A 54 10.08 -1.81 57.78
CA ARG A 54 10.71 -2.26 56.53
C ARG A 54 9.81 -3.24 55.75
N ASN A 55 9.15 -4.16 56.44
CA ASN A 55 8.21 -5.10 55.83
C ASN A 55 6.95 -4.41 55.30
N ILE A 56 6.43 -3.40 56.01
CA ILE A 56 5.28 -2.60 55.54
C ILE A 56 5.67 -1.84 54.27
N ILE A 57 6.83 -1.19 54.24
CA ILE A 57 7.33 -0.47 53.06
C ILE A 57 7.49 -1.43 51.86
N LEU A 58 8.02 -2.64 52.07
CA LEU A 58 8.15 -3.65 51.02
C LEU A 58 6.78 -4.06 50.44
N LYS A 59 5.80 -4.35 51.31
CA LYS A 59 4.43 -4.68 50.87
C LYS A 59 3.78 -3.52 50.11
N GLN A 60 3.94 -2.29 50.60
CA GLN A 60 3.41 -1.10 49.92
C GLN A 60 4.04 -0.89 48.54
N LYS A 61 5.37 -1.10 48.40
CA LYS A 61 6.04 -1.04 47.10
C LYS A 61 5.47 -2.04 46.11
N GLN A 62 5.28 -3.29 46.53
CA GLN A 62 4.67 -4.33 45.71
C GLN A 62 3.23 -3.97 45.31
N CYS A 63 2.41 -3.47 46.25
CA CYS A 63 1.06 -3.02 45.93
C CYS A 63 1.04 -1.86 44.91
N ILE A 64 1.94 -0.89 45.05
CA ILE A 64 2.06 0.24 44.11
C ILE A 64 2.43 -0.28 42.71
N GLU A 65 3.31 -1.26 42.61
CA GLU A 65 3.72 -1.85 41.33
C GLU A 65 2.57 -2.59 40.64
N LEU A 66 1.80 -3.39 41.40
CA LEU A 66 0.60 -4.07 40.90
C LEU A 66 -0.50 -3.10 40.44
N ILE A 67 -0.70 -2.01 41.18
CA ILE A 67 -1.67 -0.96 40.82
C ILE A 67 -1.23 -0.27 39.52
N LYS A 68 0.06 0.07 39.39
CA LYS A 68 0.61 0.66 38.16
C LYS A 68 0.37 -0.24 36.94
N THR A 69 0.69 -1.53 37.04
CA THR A 69 0.48 -2.47 35.94
C THR A 69 -0.99 -2.62 35.59
N THR A 70 -1.89 -2.60 36.57
CA THR A 70 -3.33 -2.71 36.34
C THR A 70 -3.88 -1.49 35.61
N ILE A 71 -3.47 -0.29 36.04
CA ILE A 71 -3.86 0.98 35.38
C ILE A 71 -3.34 1.02 33.94
N GLU A 72 -2.09 0.59 33.72
CA GLU A 72 -1.49 0.55 32.38
C GLU A 72 -2.23 -0.42 31.45
N LEU A 73 -2.62 -1.60 31.95
CA LEU A 73 -3.44 -2.55 31.19
C LEU A 73 -4.82 -1.98 30.84
N GLN A 74 -5.50 -1.35 31.80
CA GLN A 74 -6.80 -0.72 31.57
C GLN A 74 -6.70 0.43 30.55
N PHE A 75 -5.65 1.24 30.64
CA PHE A 75 -5.37 2.30 29.69
C PHE A 75 -5.14 1.73 28.29
N ASN A 76 -4.27 0.73 28.15
CA ASN A 76 -3.96 0.08 26.87
C ASN A 76 -5.20 -0.54 26.23
N GLN A 77 -6.05 -1.19 27.02
CA GLN A 77 -7.32 -1.75 26.53
C GLN A 77 -8.25 -0.65 26.00
N LYS A 78 -8.45 0.42 26.76
CA LYS A 78 -9.31 1.54 26.33
C LYS A 78 -8.74 2.25 25.11
N PHE A 79 -7.42 2.45 25.06
CA PHE A 79 -6.71 3.08 23.95
C PHE A 79 -6.82 2.26 22.67
N ASN A 80 -6.60 0.93 22.76
CA ASN A 80 -6.78 0.00 21.65
C ASN A 80 -8.22 0.05 21.13
N ASN A 81 -9.23 0.00 22.01
CA ASN A 81 -10.63 0.02 21.61
C ASN A 81 -11.03 1.28 20.82
N ILE A 82 -10.43 2.44 21.13
CA ILE A 82 -10.71 3.69 20.43
C ILE A 82 -10.01 3.72 19.06
N LEU A 83 -8.76 3.26 18.98
CA LEU A 83 -7.93 3.42 17.78
C LEU A 83 -7.99 2.27 16.78
N ASN A 84 -8.53 1.11 17.16
CA ASN A 84 -8.61 -0.08 16.29
C ASN A 84 -9.39 0.16 14.99
N GLY A 85 -10.27 1.17 14.95
CA GLY A 85 -10.97 1.57 13.72
C GLY A 85 -10.14 2.37 12.73
N LEU A 86 -9.01 2.95 13.14
CA LEU A 86 -8.19 3.87 12.33
C LEU A 86 -6.77 3.37 12.08
N PHE A 87 -6.21 2.65 13.04
CA PHE A 87 -4.82 2.20 13.04
C PHE A 87 -4.75 0.70 13.20
N THR A 88 -3.74 0.10 12.60
CA THR A 88 -3.42 -1.31 12.79
C THR A 88 -2.83 -1.56 14.18
N PRO A 89 -2.85 -2.81 14.69
CA PRO A 89 -2.27 -3.14 15.99
C PRO A 89 -0.80 -2.70 16.13
N THR A 90 0.00 -2.87 15.07
CA THR A 90 1.41 -2.44 15.03
C THR A 90 1.55 -0.92 15.18
N GLN A 91 0.68 -0.15 14.53
CA GLN A 91 0.67 1.30 14.62
C GLN A 91 0.27 1.78 16.00
N ILE A 92 -0.73 1.14 16.61
CA ILE A 92 -1.19 1.47 17.97
C ILE A 92 -0.08 1.18 18.99
N GLN A 93 0.63 0.06 18.85
CA GLN A 93 1.77 -0.27 19.71
C GLN A 93 2.89 0.78 19.59
N LEU A 94 3.12 1.32 18.40
CA LEU A 94 4.11 2.39 18.17
C LEU A 94 3.69 3.72 18.82
N LEU A 95 2.39 4.01 18.84
CA LEU A 95 1.84 5.17 19.54
C LEU A 95 1.95 5.01 21.06
N LEU A 96 1.73 3.80 21.60
CA LEU A 96 1.89 3.48 23.03
C LEU A 96 3.36 3.54 23.47
N HIS A 97 4.27 3.10 22.60
CA HIS A 97 5.70 3.03 22.90
C HIS A 97 6.51 3.86 21.90
N THR A 98 6.38 5.19 21.98
CA THR A 98 7.01 6.15 21.04
C THR A 98 8.53 6.04 20.90
N LYS A 99 9.22 5.48 21.89
CA LYS A 99 10.68 5.24 21.87
C LYS A 99 11.07 3.90 21.24
N GLN A 100 10.13 2.97 21.10
CA GLN A 100 10.36 1.65 20.54
C GLN A 100 9.99 1.68 19.06
N LYS A 101 10.98 1.49 18.20
CA LYS A 101 10.72 1.24 16.77
C LYS A 101 10.18 -0.18 16.63
N PRO A 102 9.20 -0.42 15.74
CA PRO A 102 8.65 -1.74 15.56
C PRO A 102 9.76 -2.60 14.96
N TYR A 103 9.99 -3.77 15.54
CA TYR A 103 11.00 -4.69 15.05
C TYR A 103 10.69 -5.15 13.62
N LYS A 104 9.41 -5.29 13.28
CA LYS A 104 8.93 -5.68 11.96
C LYS A 104 7.52 -5.12 11.68
N TRP A 105 7.32 -4.57 10.49
CA TRP A 105 5.98 -4.18 9.99
C TRP A 105 5.24 -5.40 9.45
N GLN A 106 3.92 -5.46 9.66
CA GLN A 106 3.08 -6.53 9.12
C GLN A 106 2.72 -6.25 7.66
N THR A 107 2.26 -7.28 6.94
CA THR A 107 1.87 -7.17 5.53
C THR A 107 0.74 -6.16 5.31
N GLU A 108 -0.23 -6.11 6.23
CA GLU A 108 -1.35 -5.15 6.21
C GLU A 108 -0.88 -3.70 6.39
N ASP A 109 0.08 -3.48 7.30
CA ASP A 109 0.72 -2.17 7.52
C ASP A 109 1.41 -1.68 6.25
N ILE A 110 2.14 -2.59 5.60
CA ILE A 110 2.88 -2.30 4.38
C ILE A 110 1.91 -2.05 3.22
N ALA A 111 0.88 -2.88 3.04
CA ALA A 111 -0.10 -2.74 1.97
C ALA A 111 -0.87 -1.41 2.07
N SER A 112 -1.35 -1.06 3.27
CA SER A 112 -2.00 0.23 3.52
C SER A 112 -1.05 1.41 3.28
N ALA A 113 0.20 1.31 3.74
CA ALA A 113 1.22 2.33 3.52
C ALA A 113 1.63 2.50 2.05
N ILE A 114 1.76 1.41 1.29
CA ILE A 114 2.01 1.43 -0.16
C ILE A 114 0.85 2.12 -0.87
N THR A 115 -0.39 1.81 -0.51
CA THR A 115 -1.60 2.42 -1.07
C THR A 115 -1.64 3.93 -0.81
N LEU A 116 -1.38 4.35 0.44
CA LEU A 116 -1.31 5.77 0.77
C LEU A 116 -0.19 6.48 0.00
N ARG A 117 0.97 5.84 -0.14
CA ARG A 117 2.10 6.36 -0.93
C ARG A 117 1.77 6.45 -2.41
N SER A 118 1.03 5.50 -2.99
CA SER A 118 0.65 5.51 -4.41
C SER A 118 -0.36 6.60 -4.72
N LEU A 119 -1.26 6.93 -3.77
CA LEU A 119 -2.16 8.08 -3.90
C LEU A 119 -1.39 9.40 -3.90
N SER A 120 -0.46 9.60 -2.95
CA SER A 120 0.40 10.78 -2.94
C SER A 120 1.66 10.59 -2.11
N LYS A 121 2.82 10.58 -2.79
CA LYS A 121 4.13 10.57 -2.14
C LYS A 121 4.35 11.79 -1.22
N LYS A 122 3.89 12.98 -1.64
CA LYS A 122 4.04 14.22 -0.86
C LYS A 122 3.24 14.16 0.43
N ALA A 123 1.97 13.72 0.35
CA ALA A 123 1.12 13.57 1.52
C ALA A 123 1.69 12.50 2.48
N TYR A 124 2.16 11.38 1.95
CA TYR A 124 2.79 10.33 2.75
C TYR A 124 4.01 10.84 3.55
N ILE A 125 4.91 11.56 2.88
CA ILE A 125 6.09 12.16 3.52
C ILE A 125 5.69 13.18 4.59
N TYR A 126 4.71 14.04 4.29
CA TYR A 126 4.22 15.03 5.25
C TYR A 126 3.61 14.37 6.49
N LEU A 127 2.75 13.36 6.32
CA LEU A 127 2.11 12.65 7.42
C LEU A 127 3.15 11.97 8.32
N ARG A 128 4.14 11.29 7.72
CA ARG A 128 5.20 10.62 8.49
C ARG A 128 6.14 11.62 9.17
N ASP A 129 6.73 12.55 8.41
CA ASP A 129 7.85 13.36 8.89
C ASP A 129 7.42 14.63 9.63
N LYS A 130 6.27 15.22 9.26
CA LYS A 130 5.77 16.47 9.88
C LYS A 130 4.66 16.24 10.90
N LYS A 131 3.80 15.24 10.68
CA LYS A 131 2.71 14.91 11.60
C LYS A 131 3.03 13.73 12.52
N GLY A 132 4.17 13.06 12.33
CA GLY A 132 4.60 11.96 13.21
C GLY A 132 3.70 10.73 13.13
N PHE A 133 2.98 10.51 12.02
CA PHE A 133 2.15 9.33 11.86
C PHE A 133 3.01 8.05 11.87
N PRO A 134 2.52 6.95 12.48
CA PRO A 134 3.24 5.69 12.60
C PRO A 134 3.28 4.95 11.24
N LEU A 135 4.07 5.48 10.30
CA LEU A 135 4.18 4.96 8.94
C LEU A 135 5.59 4.43 8.67
N PRO A 136 5.73 3.36 7.86
CA PRO A 136 7.02 2.83 7.47
C PRO A 136 7.96 3.85 6.80
N GLY A 137 9.26 3.55 6.85
CA GLY A 137 10.26 4.29 6.09
C GLY A 137 10.06 4.12 4.58
N LEU A 138 10.43 5.13 3.78
CA LEU A 138 10.38 5.00 2.31
C LEU A 138 11.32 3.90 1.80
N SER A 139 12.45 3.68 2.48
CA SER A 139 13.36 2.56 2.20
C SER A 139 12.68 1.22 2.43
N THR A 140 11.95 1.07 3.56
CA THR A 140 11.15 -0.11 3.86
C THR A 140 10.12 -0.38 2.77
N LEU A 141 9.34 0.63 2.38
CA LEU A 141 8.35 0.46 1.31
C LEU A 141 8.98 0.08 -0.04
N ARG A 142 10.16 0.62 -0.37
CA ARG A 142 10.88 0.23 -1.60
C ARG A 142 11.37 -1.21 -1.54
N HIS A 143 11.90 -1.64 -0.39
CA HIS A 143 12.36 -3.01 -0.21
C HIS A 143 11.19 -4.01 -0.34
N TRP A 144 10.06 -3.72 0.28
CA TRP A 144 8.85 -4.52 0.10
C TRP A 144 8.34 -4.48 -1.34
N ALA A 145 8.36 -3.32 -2.00
CA ALA A 145 7.96 -3.25 -3.41
C ALA A 145 8.92 -4.06 -4.33
N SER A 146 10.20 -4.17 -3.98
CA SER A 146 11.18 -4.94 -4.76
C SER A 146 10.99 -6.46 -4.67
N THR A 147 10.17 -6.97 -3.74
CA THR A 147 9.85 -8.41 -3.71
C THR A 147 8.89 -8.81 -4.82
N PHE A 148 8.18 -7.84 -5.42
CA PHE A 148 7.29 -8.07 -6.54
C PHE A 148 8.08 -7.85 -7.85
N SER A 149 8.47 -8.95 -8.50
CA SER A 149 9.19 -8.90 -9.77
C SER A 149 8.24 -8.50 -10.90
N VAL A 150 8.68 -7.53 -11.71
CA VAL A 150 7.99 -7.09 -12.92
C VAL A 150 9.01 -7.17 -14.05
N GLU A 151 9.05 -8.33 -14.69
CA GLU A 151 9.91 -8.59 -15.84
C GLU A 151 9.12 -8.43 -17.15
N LYS A 152 9.84 -8.09 -18.22
CA LYS A 152 9.27 -7.98 -19.56
C LYS A 152 8.72 -9.34 -20.02
N GLY A 153 7.72 -9.30 -20.87
CA GLY A 153 6.97 -10.47 -21.31
C GLY A 153 5.63 -10.60 -20.60
N ILE A 154 5.19 -11.85 -20.39
CA ILE A 154 3.94 -12.17 -19.68
C ILE A 154 4.16 -11.97 -18.18
N LEU A 155 3.30 -11.17 -17.54
CA LEU A 155 3.40 -10.82 -16.13
C LEU A 155 2.93 -11.97 -15.23
N VAL A 156 3.82 -12.92 -14.92
CA VAL A 156 3.50 -14.14 -14.17
C VAL A 156 2.89 -13.85 -12.80
N GLU A 157 3.48 -12.93 -12.03
CA GLU A 157 2.95 -12.54 -10.71
C GLU A 157 1.53 -11.97 -10.80
N VAL A 158 1.24 -11.23 -11.86
CA VAL A 158 -0.09 -10.70 -12.11
C VAL A 158 -1.07 -11.80 -12.51
N MET A 159 -0.64 -12.79 -13.30
CA MET A 159 -1.45 -13.96 -13.62
C MET A 159 -1.80 -14.78 -12.37
N ASN A 160 -0.85 -14.93 -11.44
CA ASN A 160 -1.08 -15.59 -10.16
C ASN A 160 -2.13 -14.84 -9.33
N LEU A 161 -2.02 -13.51 -9.25
CA LEU A 161 -3.01 -12.66 -8.59
C LEU A 161 -4.39 -12.77 -9.25
N LEU A 162 -4.45 -12.79 -10.59
CA LEU A 162 -5.69 -12.99 -11.33
C LEU A 162 -6.30 -14.36 -11.02
N LYS A 163 -5.51 -15.43 -10.93
CA LYS A 163 -5.99 -16.78 -10.59
C LYS A 163 -6.63 -16.82 -9.20
N VAL A 164 -5.99 -16.18 -8.21
CA VAL A 164 -6.56 -16.05 -6.84
C VAL A 164 -7.84 -15.21 -6.86
N LYS A 165 -7.84 -14.08 -7.57
CA LYS A 165 -9.05 -13.26 -7.71
C LYS A 165 -10.16 -13.99 -8.47
N GLY A 166 -9.80 -14.81 -9.43
CA GLY A 166 -10.70 -15.61 -10.25
C GLY A 166 -11.43 -16.67 -9.44
N SER A 167 -10.88 -17.16 -8.31
CA SER A 167 -11.58 -18.17 -7.51
C SER A 167 -12.88 -17.65 -6.89
N THR A 168 -12.99 -16.34 -6.67
CA THR A 168 -14.20 -15.70 -6.13
C THR A 168 -15.20 -15.28 -7.20
N LEU A 169 -14.82 -15.30 -8.48
CA LEU A 169 -15.64 -14.83 -9.60
C LEU A 169 -16.42 -15.98 -10.25
N SER A 170 -17.66 -15.69 -10.65
CA SER A 170 -18.49 -16.60 -11.45
C SER A 170 -17.95 -16.75 -12.88
N LYS A 171 -18.43 -17.77 -13.62
CA LYS A 171 -18.02 -18.01 -15.01
C LYS A 171 -18.26 -16.79 -15.91
N ASN A 172 -19.40 -16.12 -15.75
CA ASN A 172 -19.73 -14.94 -16.56
C ASN A 172 -18.82 -13.75 -16.24
N GLU A 173 -18.40 -13.59 -14.99
CA GLU A 173 -17.50 -12.51 -14.57
C GLU A 173 -16.04 -12.73 -15.01
N LYS A 174 -15.71 -13.95 -15.42
CA LYS A 174 -14.40 -14.34 -15.98
C LYS A 174 -14.29 -14.11 -17.48
N LEU A 175 -15.39 -13.76 -18.15
CA LEU A 175 -15.37 -13.37 -19.55
C LEU A 175 -14.51 -12.11 -19.72
N THR A 176 -13.49 -12.22 -20.55
CA THR A 176 -12.41 -11.24 -20.66
C THR A 176 -12.26 -10.75 -22.09
N VAL A 177 -12.00 -9.46 -22.23
CA VAL A 177 -11.55 -8.81 -23.46
C VAL A 177 -10.11 -8.41 -23.28
N ILE A 178 -9.27 -8.69 -24.27
CA ILE A 178 -7.89 -8.20 -24.31
C ILE A 178 -7.80 -7.00 -25.23
N SER A 179 -7.05 -5.98 -24.82
CA SER A 179 -6.76 -4.80 -25.63
C SER A 179 -5.27 -4.53 -25.59
N PHE A 180 -4.67 -4.20 -26.72
CA PHE A 180 -3.24 -3.92 -26.80
C PHE A 180 -2.93 -2.72 -27.68
N ASP A 181 -1.92 -1.96 -27.26
CA ASP A 181 -1.48 -0.74 -27.92
C ASP A 181 0.01 -0.46 -27.61
N GLU A 182 0.65 0.32 -28.48
CA GLU A 182 2.04 0.76 -28.36
C GLU A 182 2.11 2.16 -27.76
N THR A 183 2.89 2.32 -26.69
CA THR A 183 3.17 3.65 -26.12
C THR A 183 4.62 4.05 -26.39
N TYR A 184 4.82 5.20 -27.04
CA TYR A 184 6.15 5.76 -27.24
C TYR A 184 6.79 6.18 -25.92
N VAL A 185 8.05 5.81 -25.73
CA VAL A 185 8.85 6.16 -24.56
C VAL A 185 10.02 7.05 -24.94
N THR A 186 10.59 7.74 -23.96
CA THR A 186 11.78 8.56 -24.18
C THR A 186 12.98 7.66 -24.47
N TYR A 187 13.65 7.88 -25.61
CA TYR A 187 14.82 7.11 -26.06
C TYR A 187 16.04 7.38 -25.17
N LYS A 188 16.15 6.63 -24.06
CA LYS A 188 17.22 6.76 -23.06
C LYS A 188 17.74 5.41 -22.63
N LEU A 189 19.05 5.37 -22.40
CA LEU A 189 19.74 4.24 -21.77
C LEU A 189 19.57 4.35 -20.25
N CYS A 190 19.17 3.26 -19.60
CA CYS A 190 19.02 3.18 -18.16
C CYS A 190 19.81 1.98 -17.62
N TYR A 191 20.47 2.12 -16.48
CA TYR A 191 21.12 1.00 -15.81
C TYR A 191 20.27 0.51 -14.65
N ASP A 192 19.81 -0.73 -14.74
CA ASP A 192 19.11 -1.43 -13.66
C ASP A 192 20.14 -2.08 -12.73
N LYS A 193 20.40 -1.41 -11.60
CA LYS A 193 21.37 -1.87 -10.60
C LYS A 193 20.99 -3.21 -9.95
N SER A 194 19.68 -3.51 -9.82
CA SER A 194 19.19 -4.74 -9.18
C SER A 194 19.58 -5.97 -9.99
N ASN A 195 19.29 -5.93 -11.29
CA ASN A 195 19.54 -7.04 -12.21
C ASN A 195 20.87 -6.89 -12.97
N GLN A 196 21.66 -5.85 -12.63
CA GLN A 196 22.94 -5.54 -13.27
C GLN A 196 22.88 -5.50 -14.79
N GLN A 197 21.80 -4.93 -15.33
CA GLN A 197 21.55 -4.91 -16.78
C GLN A 197 21.40 -3.48 -17.29
N VAL A 198 21.81 -3.28 -18.53
CA VAL A 198 21.58 -2.04 -19.26
C VAL A 198 20.27 -2.19 -20.04
N LEU A 199 19.33 -1.27 -19.83
CA LEU A 199 18.03 -1.22 -20.48
C LEU A 199 18.00 -0.12 -21.53
N GLY A 200 17.49 -0.47 -22.71
CA GLY A 200 17.27 0.44 -23.81
C GLY A 200 18.55 0.79 -24.58
N PRO A 201 18.53 1.88 -25.36
CA PRO A 201 17.38 2.75 -25.57
C PRO A 201 16.27 2.06 -26.39
N TYR A 202 15.02 2.24 -25.99
CA TYR A 202 13.84 1.68 -26.67
C TYR A 202 12.95 2.79 -27.23
N LYS A 203 12.19 2.50 -28.28
CA LYS A 203 11.30 3.45 -28.96
C LYS A 203 9.88 3.41 -28.39
N CYS A 204 9.32 2.23 -28.22
CA CYS A 204 7.97 2.02 -27.71
C CYS A 204 7.88 0.84 -26.74
N VAL A 205 6.79 0.80 -26.00
CA VAL A 205 6.39 -0.31 -25.13
C VAL A 205 5.06 -0.83 -25.62
N GLN A 206 5.04 -2.10 -25.99
CA GLN A 206 3.80 -2.83 -26.27
C GLN A 206 3.20 -3.26 -24.94
N THR A 207 1.94 -2.91 -24.69
CA THR A 207 1.23 -3.33 -23.46
C THR A 207 -0.06 -4.05 -23.82
N VAL A 208 -0.33 -5.19 -23.17
CA VAL A 208 -1.62 -5.87 -23.25
C VAL A 208 -2.34 -5.73 -21.91
N MET A 209 -3.58 -5.25 -21.98
CA MET A 209 -4.50 -5.12 -20.86
C MET A 209 -5.61 -6.16 -21.01
N ALA A 210 -5.86 -6.93 -19.95
CA ALA A 210 -7.09 -7.71 -19.79
C ALA A 210 -8.16 -6.85 -19.10
N ARG A 211 -9.39 -6.95 -19.56
CA ARG A 211 -10.56 -6.27 -18.98
C ARG A 211 -11.73 -7.24 -18.89
N GLY A 212 -12.43 -7.23 -17.76
CA GLY A 212 -13.68 -7.96 -17.63
C GLY A 212 -14.75 -7.43 -18.59
N LEU A 213 -15.44 -8.33 -19.29
CA LEU A 213 -16.52 -7.98 -20.20
C LEU A 213 -17.79 -7.59 -19.43
N THR A 214 -18.14 -8.41 -18.43
CA THR A 214 -19.34 -8.24 -17.58
C THR A 214 -19.01 -7.60 -16.24
N SER A 215 -17.77 -7.72 -15.79
CA SER A 215 -17.30 -7.28 -14.48
C SER A 215 -16.32 -6.10 -14.61
N ASN A 216 -16.38 -5.16 -13.66
CA ASN A 216 -15.56 -3.94 -13.72
C ASN A 216 -14.17 -4.18 -13.12
N TRP A 217 -13.31 -4.86 -13.86
CA TRP A 217 -11.89 -4.97 -13.54
C TRP A 217 -11.04 -4.84 -14.80
N LYS A 218 -9.80 -4.41 -14.61
CA LYS A 218 -8.78 -4.33 -15.66
C LYS A 218 -7.41 -4.56 -15.05
N GLN A 219 -6.53 -5.20 -15.79
CA GLN A 219 -5.20 -5.54 -15.32
C GLN A 219 -4.22 -5.60 -16.51
N PRO A 220 -3.04 -4.94 -16.45
CA PRO A 220 -1.97 -5.19 -17.40
C PRO A 220 -1.47 -6.62 -17.22
N ILE A 221 -1.31 -7.36 -18.32
CA ILE A 221 -0.90 -8.78 -18.29
C ILE A 221 0.37 -9.06 -19.07
N PHE A 222 0.77 -8.15 -19.95
CA PHE A 222 1.97 -8.25 -20.74
C PHE A 222 2.53 -6.86 -20.98
N TYR A 223 3.85 -6.74 -20.94
CA TYR A 223 4.54 -5.62 -21.54
C TYR A 223 5.89 -6.04 -22.11
N ASP A 224 6.31 -5.44 -23.21
CA ASP A 224 7.68 -5.61 -23.72
C ASP A 224 8.11 -4.39 -24.54
N PHE A 225 9.41 -4.23 -24.75
CA PHE A 225 10.00 -3.09 -25.44
C PHE A 225 10.23 -3.40 -26.93
N ASP A 226 9.86 -2.46 -27.80
CA ASP A 226 10.04 -2.55 -29.26
C ASP A 226 9.52 -3.85 -29.90
N GLN A 227 8.63 -4.55 -29.19
CA GLN A 227 8.11 -5.86 -29.56
C GLN A 227 6.75 -5.70 -30.23
N ARG A 228 6.65 -6.13 -31.48
CA ARG A 228 5.38 -6.16 -32.21
C ARG A 228 4.48 -7.28 -31.73
N MET A 229 3.17 -7.07 -31.79
CA MET A 229 2.18 -8.11 -31.51
C MET A 229 2.16 -9.14 -32.65
N THR A 230 2.61 -10.37 -32.37
CA THR A 230 2.58 -11.49 -33.32
C THR A 230 1.47 -12.48 -32.97
N LYS A 231 1.05 -13.31 -33.93
CA LYS A 231 0.07 -14.39 -33.70
C LYS A 231 0.51 -15.33 -32.59
N THR A 232 1.77 -15.74 -32.59
CA THR A 232 2.31 -16.65 -31.57
C THR A 232 2.25 -16.03 -30.18
N LEU A 233 2.65 -14.76 -30.04
CA LEU A 233 2.63 -14.04 -28.78
C LEU A 233 1.20 -13.78 -28.28
N LEU A 234 0.28 -13.43 -29.18
CA LEU A 234 -1.13 -13.26 -28.83
C LEU A 234 -1.73 -14.57 -28.30
N LEU A 235 -1.49 -15.68 -28.99
CA LEU A 235 -1.98 -16.99 -28.58
C LEU A 235 -1.35 -17.47 -27.26
N SER A 236 -0.07 -17.16 -27.01
CA SER A 236 0.56 -17.49 -25.72
C SER A 236 -0.07 -16.70 -24.56
N ILE A 237 -0.37 -15.41 -24.77
CA ILE A 237 -1.06 -14.58 -23.75
C ILE A 237 -2.46 -15.13 -23.46
N ILE A 238 -3.21 -15.49 -24.50
CA ILE A 238 -4.55 -16.08 -24.35
C ILE A 238 -4.49 -17.41 -23.59
N THR A 239 -3.49 -18.24 -23.90
CA THR A 239 -3.23 -19.51 -23.19
C THR A 239 -2.97 -19.25 -21.71
N SER A 240 -2.09 -18.30 -21.37
CA SER A 240 -1.81 -17.96 -19.96
C SER A 240 -3.03 -17.43 -19.20
N LEU A 241 -3.91 -16.66 -19.85
CA LEU A 241 -5.18 -16.22 -19.25
C LEU A 241 -6.14 -17.39 -19.02
N HIS A 242 -6.21 -18.32 -19.97
CA HIS A 242 -7.01 -19.53 -19.84
C HIS A 242 -6.53 -20.39 -18.66
N ASP A 243 -5.21 -20.54 -18.47
CA ASP A 243 -4.62 -21.27 -17.34
C ASP A 243 -4.88 -20.58 -15.98
N ALA A 244 -5.05 -19.26 -15.99
CA ALA A 244 -5.50 -18.49 -14.83
C ALA A 244 -7.03 -18.60 -14.60
N GLY A 245 -7.77 -19.26 -15.50
CA GLY A 245 -9.22 -19.49 -15.39
C GLY A 245 -10.09 -18.40 -16.01
N PHE A 246 -9.53 -17.54 -16.87
CA PHE A 246 -10.26 -16.49 -17.57
C PHE A 246 -10.49 -16.87 -19.03
N GLU A 247 -11.69 -16.61 -19.53
CA GLU A 247 -12.06 -16.94 -20.91
C GLU A 247 -12.04 -15.69 -21.77
N VAL A 248 -11.11 -15.64 -22.73
CA VAL A 248 -11.00 -14.52 -23.66
C VAL A 248 -12.05 -14.66 -24.77
N LYS A 249 -12.92 -13.65 -24.92
CA LYS A 249 -13.97 -13.62 -25.95
C LYS A 249 -13.70 -12.63 -27.08
N ALA A 250 -12.87 -11.63 -26.83
CA ALA A 250 -12.56 -10.62 -27.83
C ALA A 250 -11.14 -10.06 -27.66
N ALA A 251 -10.55 -9.65 -28.79
CA ALA A 251 -9.30 -8.93 -28.87
C ALA A 251 -9.50 -7.58 -29.57
N VAL A 252 -8.97 -6.51 -28.99
CA VAL A 252 -9.11 -5.14 -29.49
C VAL A 252 -7.73 -4.57 -29.80
N SER A 253 -7.56 -4.00 -30.99
CA SER A 253 -6.34 -3.31 -31.39
C SER A 253 -6.65 -2.03 -32.18
N ASP A 254 -5.63 -1.18 -32.34
CA ASP A 254 -5.70 -0.15 -33.37
C ASP A 254 -5.59 -0.76 -34.78
N MET A 255 -5.65 0.09 -35.80
CA MET A 255 -5.49 -0.27 -37.21
C MET A 255 -4.13 0.20 -37.76
N ALA A 256 -3.06 0.08 -36.98
CA ALA A 256 -1.73 0.30 -37.52
C ALA A 256 -1.36 -0.85 -38.49
N PRO A 257 -0.49 -0.61 -39.48
CA PRO A 257 -0.08 -1.64 -40.45
C PRO A 257 0.44 -2.95 -39.83
N CYS A 258 1.08 -2.86 -38.66
CA CYS A 258 1.54 -4.05 -37.93
C CYS A 258 0.37 -4.89 -37.39
N ASN A 259 -0.69 -4.25 -36.90
CA ASN A 259 -1.87 -4.93 -36.39
C ASN A 259 -2.76 -5.45 -37.52
N GLU A 260 -2.81 -4.77 -38.67
CA GLU A 260 -3.45 -5.31 -39.88
C GLU A 260 -2.73 -6.57 -40.40
N SER A 261 -1.39 -6.58 -40.34
CA SER A 261 -0.60 -7.78 -40.64
C SER A 261 -0.89 -8.92 -39.67
N LEU A 262 -1.10 -8.62 -38.38
CA LEU A 262 -1.52 -9.60 -37.38
C LEU A 262 -2.90 -10.18 -37.72
N TRP A 263 -3.88 -9.33 -38.05
CA TRP A 263 -5.22 -9.76 -38.45
C TRP A 263 -5.17 -10.70 -39.66
N SER A 264 -4.37 -10.35 -40.67
CA SER A 264 -4.15 -11.18 -41.85
C SER A 264 -3.57 -12.56 -41.48
N SER A 265 -2.59 -12.60 -40.55
CA SER A 265 -2.01 -13.86 -40.07
C SER A 265 -2.97 -14.74 -39.26
N LEU A 266 -4.00 -14.13 -38.67
CA LEU A 266 -5.09 -14.80 -37.96
C LEU A 266 -6.21 -15.26 -38.91
N GLY A 267 -6.17 -14.88 -40.19
CA GLY A 267 -7.20 -15.20 -41.17
C GLY A 267 -8.44 -14.30 -41.09
N ILE A 268 -8.30 -13.11 -40.51
CA ILE A 268 -9.40 -12.16 -40.34
C ILE A 268 -9.65 -11.40 -41.65
N THR A 269 -10.90 -11.39 -42.09
CA THR A 269 -11.39 -10.69 -43.28
C THR A 269 -12.68 -9.92 -42.95
N SER A 270 -13.29 -9.25 -43.93
CA SER A 270 -14.61 -8.62 -43.75
C SER A 270 -15.71 -9.61 -43.36
N ASP A 271 -15.60 -10.84 -43.84
CA ASP A 271 -16.60 -11.89 -43.63
C ASP A 271 -16.26 -12.74 -42.40
N ILE A 272 -14.96 -12.94 -42.13
CA ILE A 272 -14.46 -13.74 -41.02
C ILE A 272 -13.85 -12.81 -39.97
N THR A 273 -14.60 -12.50 -38.92
CA THR A 273 -14.21 -11.54 -37.87
C THR A 273 -13.72 -12.17 -36.57
N SER A 274 -13.46 -13.48 -36.58
CA SER A 274 -13.02 -14.23 -35.40
C SER A 274 -12.02 -15.32 -35.73
N PHE A 275 -11.23 -15.70 -34.74
CA PHE A 275 -10.29 -16.82 -34.81
C PHE A 275 -10.52 -17.79 -33.63
N GLU A 276 -10.06 -19.03 -33.75
CA GLU A 276 -10.24 -20.03 -32.72
C GLU A 276 -9.29 -19.83 -31.53
N HIS A 277 -9.83 -19.97 -30.32
CA HIS A 277 -9.05 -20.03 -29.10
C HIS A 277 -8.09 -21.24 -29.13
N PRO A 278 -6.81 -21.09 -28.74
CA PRO A 278 -5.79 -22.14 -28.91
C PRO A 278 -6.16 -23.46 -28.21
N ILE A 279 -6.74 -23.38 -27.01
CA ILE A 279 -7.15 -24.52 -26.17
C ILE A 279 -8.62 -24.92 -26.40
N THR A 280 -9.57 -24.07 -26.04
CA THR A 280 -11.02 -24.39 -26.04
C THR A 280 -11.67 -24.44 -27.42
N LYS A 281 -10.97 -23.95 -28.47
CA LYS A 281 -11.53 -23.77 -29.83
C LYS A 281 -12.74 -22.85 -29.92
N SER A 282 -13.08 -22.13 -28.85
CA SER A 282 -14.14 -21.11 -28.90
C SER A 282 -13.73 -19.92 -29.75
N SER A 283 -14.66 -19.29 -30.45
CA SER A 283 -14.39 -18.09 -31.24
C SER A 283 -13.98 -16.90 -30.39
N ILE A 284 -12.89 -16.23 -30.79
CA ILE A 284 -12.43 -14.96 -30.25
C ILE A 284 -12.63 -13.90 -31.34
N HIS A 285 -13.47 -12.92 -31.05
CA HIS A 285 -13.81 -11.85 -32.01
C HIS A 285 -12.76 -10.74 -32.01
N VAL A 286 -12.37 -10.27 -33.19
CA VAL A 286 -11.42 -9.17 -33.34
C VAL A 286 -12.18 -7.87 -33.57
N PHE A 287 -11.84 -6.84 -32.81
CA PHE A 287 -12.42 -5.50 -32.94
C PHE A 287 -11.33 -4.46 -33.18
N ALA A 288 -11.62 -3.52 -34.08
CA ALA A 288 -10.86 -2.29 -34.19
C ALA A 288 -11.26 -1.34 -33.05
N ASP A 289 -10.33 -0.51 -32.56
CA ASP A 289 -10.65 0.53 -31.59
C ASP A 289 -11.62 1.59 -32.17
N PRO A 290 -12.86 1.69 -31.66
CA PRO A 290 -13.86 2.60 -32.23
C PRO A 290 -13.48 4.08 -32.18
N PRO A 291 -12.89 4.62 -31.07
CA PRO A 291 -12.33 5.97 -31.06
C PRO A 291 -11.29 6.25 -32.16
N HIS A 292 -10.40 5.29 -32.46
CA HIS A 292 -9.46 5.42 -33.57
C HIS A 292 -10.18 5.47 -34.93
N LEU A 293 -11.14 4.58 -35.17
CA LEU A 293 -11.96 4.60 -36.38
C LEU A 293 -12.66 5.95 -36.59
N LEU A 294 -13.26 6.50 -35.54
CA LEU A 294 -13.97 7.77 -35.61
C LEU A 294 -13.04 8.95 -35.98
N LYS A 295 -11.82 8.96 -35.41
CA LYS A 295 -10.80 9.96 -35.77
C LYS A 295 -10.35 9.81 -37.22
N LEU A 296 -10.15 8.58 -37.69
CA LEU A 296 -9.77 8.31 -39.08
C LEU A 296 -10.87 8.75 -40.04
N ALA A 297 -12.13 8.37 -39.79
CA ALA A 297 -13.28 8.79 -40.59
C ALA A 297 -13.39 10.32 -40.69
N ARG A 298 -13.21 11.03 -39.57
CA ARG A 298 -13.15 12.51 -39.58
C ARG A 298 -12.00 13.00 -40.44
N ASN A 299 -10.78 12.49 -40.23
CA ASN A 299 -9.60 12.97 -40.99
C ASN A 299 -9.76 12.72 -42.49
N HIS A 300 -10.24 11.55 -42.91
CA HIS A 300 -10.53 11.25 -44.32
C HIS A 300 -11.58 12.20 -44.90
N PHE A 301 -12.67 12.47 -44.16
CA PHE A 301 -13.67 13.43 -44.57
C PHE A 301 -13.09 14.84 -44.75
N LEU A 302 -12.20 15.28 -43.87
CA LEU A 302 -11.59 16.61 -43.92
C LEU A 302 -10.53 16.74 -45.02
N ASP A 303 -9.71 15.70 -45.21
CA ASP A 303 -8.60 15.74 -46.16
C ASP A 303 -9.06 15.51 -47.60
N ARG A 304 -10.12 14.71 -47.82
CA ARG A 304 -10.56 14.30 -49.17
C ARG A 304 -12.08 14.36 -49.41
N GLY A 305 -12.90 14.51 -48.37
CA GLY A 305 -14.36 14.34 -48.45
C GLY A 305 -14.80 12.86 -48.51
N PHE A 306 -16.11 12.62 -48.49
CA PHE A 306 -16.70 11.34 -48.87
C PHE A 306 -17.41 11.48 -50.23
N VAL A 307 -17.32 10.45 -51.07
CA VAL A 307 -18.16 10.34 -52.27
C VAL A 307 -19.48 9.68 -51.82
N LEU A 308 -20.49 10.50 -51.57
CA LEU A 308 -21.85 10.05 -51.30
C LEU A 308 -22.62 9.91 -52.63
N PRO A 309 -23.62 9.01 -52.74
CA PRO A 309 -24.41 8.83 -53.98
C PRO A 309 -25.13 10.10 -54.45
N SER A 310 -25.37 11.06 -53.56
CA SER A 310 -25.87 12.39 -53.85
C SER A 310 -24.78 13.42 -53.53
N GLY A 311 -24.22 14.04 -54.57
CA GLY A 311 -23.20 15.07 -54.40
C GLY A 311 -23.77 16.28 -53.67
N THR A 312 -23.20 16.63 -52.50
CA THR A 312 -23.00 18.01 -51.99
C THR A 312 -22.34 18.02 -50.60
N PHE A 313 -21.67 19.13 -50.28
CA PHE A 313 -20.84 19.34 -49.07
C PHE A 313 -21.23 20.60 -48.30
N LYS A 314 -20.97 20.63 -46.97
CA LYS A 314 -20.23 21.68 -46.23
C LYS A 314 -20.18 21.41 -44.72
N VAL A 315 -19.02 21.66 -44.10
CA VAL A 315 -18.84 21.81 -42.65
C VAL A 315 -18.04 23.11 -42.39
N SER A 316 -17.81 23.53 -41.13
CA SER A 316 -17.27 24.85 -40.74
C SER A 316 -15.76 24.87 -40.41
N GLU A 317 -15.15 26.05 -40.42
CA GLU A 317 -13.69 26.29 -40.38
C GLU A 317 -12.94 25.68 -39.17
N LYS A 318 -13.51 25.70 -37.95
CA LYS A 318 -12.86 25.11 -36.74
C LYS A 318 -13.00 23.59 -36.63
N HIS A 319 -14.00 23.03 -37.31
CA HIS A 319 -14.24 21.60 -37.42
C HIS A 319 -13.52 21.00 -38.65
N ILE A 320 -13.14 21.86 -39.60
CA ILE A 320 -12.41 21.52 -40.82
C ILE A 320 -10.90 21.67 -40.64
N ASN A 321 -10.44 22.79 -40.06
CA ASN A 321 -9.03 23.08 -39.90
C ASN A 321 -8.47 22.44 -38.62
N VAL A 322 -8.58 21.12 -38.51
CA VAL A 322 -7.97 20.35 -37.41
C VAL A 322 -6.48 20.18 -37.71
N SER A 323 -5.64 21.03 -37.12
CA SER A 323 -4.18 21.00 -37.29
C SER A 323 -3.45 20.37 -36.11
N GLY A 324 -2.34 19.69 -36.42
CA GLY A 324 -1.38 19.18 -35.42
C GLY A 324 -2.01 18.29 -34.33
N PRO A 325 -1.77 18.57 -33.03
CA PRO A 325 -2.23 17.73 -31.91
C PRO A 325 -3.75 17.53 -31.83
N MET A 326 -4.55 18.47 -32.37
CA MET A 326 -6.01 18.41 -32.31
C MET A 326 -6.59 17.23 -33.09
N ARG A 327 -5.86 16.68 -34.07
CA ARG A 327 -6.26 15.48 -34.81
C ARG A 327 -6.38 14.24 -33.92
N LYS A 328 -5.71 14.21 -32.76
CA LYS A 328 -5.80 13.10 -31.80
C LYS A 328 -7.00 13.21 -30.84
N ASN A 329 -7.73 14.33 -30.86
CA ASN A 329 -8.86 14.56 -29.96
C ASN A 329 -10.13 13.86 -30.48
N VAL A 330 -10.56 12.81 -29.76
CA VAL A 330 -11.76 12.01 -30.08
C VAL A 330 -13.03 12.82 -29.85
N LYS A 331 -13.08 13.70 -28.84
CA LYS A 331 -14.27 14.51 -28.52
C LYS A 331 -14.66 15.40 -29.69
N LEU A 332 -13.67 16.01 -30.36
CA LEU A 332 -13.90 16.82 -31.55
C LEU A 332 -14.44 15.98 -32.72
N ALA A 333 -13.96 14.75 -32.89
CA ALA A 333 -14.50 13.83 -33.90
C ALA A 333 -15.93 13.38 -33.60
N ALA A 334 -16.25 13.09 -32.34
CA ALA A 334 -17.62 12.74 -31.93
C ALA A 334 -18.60 13.90 -32.06
N GLN A 335 -18.17 15.13 -31.73
CA GLN A 335 -18.99 16.34 -31.92
C GLN A 335 -19.25 16.62 -33.40
N PHE A 336 -18.27 16.35 -34.25
CA PHE A 336 -18.39 16.49 -35.70
C PHE A 336 -19.50 15.61 -36.26
N PHE A 337 -19.49 14.32 -35.92
CA PHE A 337 -20.51 13.34 -36.31
C PHE A 337 -21.66 13.24 -35.30
N SER A 338 -22.19 14.38 -34.86
CA SER A 338 -23.28 14.43 -33.88
C SER A 338 -24.66 14.61 -34.52
N ASN A 339 -25.68 14.05 -33.87
CA ASN A 339 -27.07 14.21 -34.30
C ASN A 339 -27.51 15.69 -34.34
N THR A 340 -27.01 16.51 -33.40
CA THR A 340 -27.28 17.95 -33.37
C THR A 340 -26.77 18.66 -34.63
N VAL A 341 -25.57 18.31 -35.09
CA VAL A 341 -25.01 18.87 -36.34
C VAL A 341 -25.86 18.42 -37.52
N ALA A 342 -26.23 17.14 -37.60
CA ALA A 342 -27.10 16.64 -38.66
C ALA A 342 -28.47 17.35 -38.70
N ASN A 343 -29.11 17.54 -37.54
CA ASN A 343 -30.39 18.23 -37.42
C ASN A 343 -30.31 19.70 -37.80
N ALA A 344 -29.24 20.39 -37.39
CA ALA A 344 -29.01 21.79 -37.78
C ALA A 344 -28.84 21.92 -39.30
N ILE A 345 -28.06 21.02 -39.92
CA ILE A 345 -27.90 20.97 -41.38
C ILE A 345 -29.25 20.71 -42.07
N SER A 346 -30.02 19.72 -41.60
CA SER A 346 -31.34 19.40 -42.17
C SER A 346 -32.33 20.57 -42.03
N TYR A 347 -32.34 21.25 -40.88
CA TYR A 347 -33.18 22.43 -40.65
C TYR A 347 -32.84 23.57 -41.60
N CYS A 348 -31.55 23.90 -41.75
CA CYS A 348 -31.10 24.92 -42.68
C CYS A 348 -31.42 24.54 -44.13
N GLY A 349 -31.23 23.28 -44.53
CA GLY A 349 -31.60 22.77 -45.84
C GLY A 349 -33.10 22.93 -46.13
N LYS A 350 -33.96 22.59 -45.18
CA LYS A 350 -35.42 22.77 -45.33
C LYS A 350 -35.86 24.23 -45.40
N LYS A 351 -35.12 25.16 -44.79
CA LYS A 351 -35.43 26.60 -44.79
C LYS A 351 -34.81 27.40 -45.95
N MET A 352 -33.72 26.95 -46.56
CA MET A 352 -33.04 27.66 -47.66
C MET A 352 -33.55 27.27 -49.06
N TYR A 353 -34.45 26.30 -49.17
CA TYR A 353 -35.10 25.90 -50.44
C TYR A 353 -36.62 26.18 -50.44
N CYS A 354 -37.10 27.12 -49.61
CA CYS A 354 -38.44 27.72 -49.72
C CYS A 354 -38.34 29.17 -50.16
#